data_AF-A0A7Y3GGV3-F1
#
_entry.id   AF-A0A7Y3GGV3-F1
#
_cell.length_a   1.000
_cell.length_b   1.000
_cell.length_c   1.000
_cell.angle_alpha   90.00
_cell.angle_beta   90.00
_cell.angle_gamma   90.00
#
_symmetry.space_group_name_H-M   'P 1'
#
loop_
_entity.id
_entity.type
_entity.pdbx_description
1 polymer ?
#
loop_
_entity_poly.entity_id
_entity_poly.type
_entity_poly.pdbx_seq_one_letter_code
_entity_poly.pdbx_strand_id
1 'polypeptide(L)'
;MTNREKIIVGLMVLSVVYGVYILFFSEPQKAPTIGGDKELATLNSFIAKVADRTKTGLTSKQAYILKKAQAVWKQDPLVQIRTKSDEDEEEESKPPVLNSDLVYTGFLEMGARRLAIINGTEYEAGEKLEPGGFIIRSIRPNHVVIAPANRKTKTMIIPLEENE
;
A
#
# COMPACT_ATOMS: atom_id res chain seq x y z
N MET A 1 60.71 16.37 7.28
CA MET A 1 59.35 15.81 7.40
C MET A 1 58.84 15.43 6.04
N THR A 2 58.64 14.14 5.82
CA THR A 2 58.17 13.58 4.54
C THR A 2 56.70 13.96 4.34
N ASN A 3 56.22 14.10 3.09
CA ASN A 3 54.85 14.57 2.81
C ASN A 3 53.76 13.75 3.54
N ARG A 4 54.00 12.46 3.76
CA ARG A 4 53.11 11.55 4.50
C ARG A 4 53.00 11.90 5.99
N GLU A 5 54.10 12.31 6.60
CA GLU A 5 54.19 12.68 8.02
C GLU A 5 53.38 13.95 8.32
N LYS A 6 53.48 14.96 7.43
CA LYS A 6 52.71 16.20 7.56
C LYS A 6 51.20 15.99 7.50
N ILE A 7 50.74 15.07 6.64
CA ILE A 7 49.31 14.74 6.51
C ILE A 7 48.80 14.11 7.82
N ILE A 8 49.54 13.14 8.37
CA ILE A 8 49.15 12.43 9.60
C ILE A 8 49.11 13.38 10.79
N VAL A 9 50.13 14.25 10.94
CA VAL A 9 50.18 15.24 12.03
C VAL A 9 49.04 16.25 11.89
N GLY A 10 48.72 16.70 10.67
CA GLY A 10 47.58 17.59 10.43
C GLY A 10 46.24 16.97 10.83
N LEU A 11 46.03 15.69 10.49
CA LEU A 11 44.80 14.96 10.85
C LEU A 11 44.68 14.79 12.37
N MET A 12 45.79 14.48 13.05
CA MET A 12 45.83 14.33 14.50
C MET A 12 45.44 15.63 15.22
N VAL A 13 45.98 16.77 14.79
CA VAL A 13 45.63 18.07 15.37
C VAL A 13 44.16 18.40 15.14
N LEU A 14 43.62 18.14 13.94
CA LEU A 14 42.21 18.38 13.62
C LEU A 14 41.27 17.57 14.54
N SER A 15 41.57 16.29 14.77
CA SER A 15 40.80 15.42 15.65
C SER A 15 40.81 15.91 17.10
N VAL A 16 41.96 16.37 17.60
CA VAL A 16 42.06 16.90 18.97
C VAL A 16 41.23 18.18 19.12
N VAL A 17 41.31 19.10 18.17
CA VAL A 17 40.49 20.34 18.18
C VAL A 17 39.01 20.01 18.15
N TYR A 18 38.59 19.05 17.33
CA TYR A 18 37.19 18.62 17.26
C TYR A 18 36.71 17.97 18.57
N GLY A 19 37.56 17.16 19.21
CA GLY A 19 37.26 16.58 20.52
C GLY A 19 37.07 17.63 21.61
N VAL A 20 37.92 18.66 21.64
CA VAL A 20 37.77 19.79 22.58
C VAL A 20 36.49 20.57 22.31
N TYR A 21 36.16 20.82 21.05
CA TYR A 21 34.91 21.47 20.69
C TYR A 21 33.69 20.68 21.18
N ILE A 22 33.68 19.36 20.99
CA ILE A 22 32.60 18.50 21.50
C ILE A 22 32.49 18.58 23.02
N LEU A 23 33.61 18.47 23.74
CA LEU A 23 33.59 18.41 25.21
C LEU A 23 33.19 19.74 25.88
N PHE A 24 33.55 20.88 25.29
CA PHE A 24 33.33 22.19 25.91
C PHE A 24 32.14 22.97 25.32
N PHE A 25 31.78 22.74 24.06
CA PHE A 25 30.79 23.55 23.35
C PHE A 25 29.59 22.75 22.83
N SER A 26 29.65 21.42 22.80
CA SER A 26 28.49 20.62 22.40
C SER A 26 27.59 20.43 23.61
N GLU A 27 26.35 20.91 23.52
CA GLU A 27 25.32 20.58 24.51
C GLU A 27 25.17 19.06 24.56
N PRO A 28 25.12 18.45 25.77
CA PRO A 28 24.87 17.03 25.87
C PRO A 28 23.50 16.76 25.25
N GLN A 29 23.46 15.97 24.17
CA GLN A 29 22.21 15.41 23.70
C GLN A 29 21.63 14.61 24.87
N LYS A 30 20.57 15.16 25.47
CA LYS A 30 19.81 14.47 26.52
C LYS A 30 19.28 13.20 25.88
N ALA A 31 19.80 12.06 26.32
CA ALA A 31 19.20 10.78 26.02
C ALA A 31 17.71 10.83 26.43
N PRO A 32 16.79 10.26 25.64
CA PRO A 32 15.40 10.20 26.02
C PRO A 32 15.26 9.31 27.26
N THR A 33 15.26 9.93 28.44
CA THR A 33 14.84 9.27 29.68
C THR A 33 13.32 9.14 29.62
N ILE A 34 12.85 7.91 29.38
CA ILE A 34 11.46 7.53 29.60
C ILE A 34 11.18 7.66 31.10
N GLY A 35 10.22 8.49 31.50
CA GLY A 35 9.83 8.65 32.90
C GLY A 35 10.62 9.72 33.68
N GLY A 36 10.78 10.91 33.12
CA GLY A 36 11.32 12.06 33.88
C GLY A 36 10.28 12.69 34.81
N ASP A 37 10.72 13.37 35.87
CA ASP A 37 9.86 14.08 36.84
C ASP A 37 8.83 15.02 36.20
N LYS A 38 9.16 15.57 35.02
CA LYS A 38 8.25 16.40 34.21
C LYS A 38 7.06 15.62 33.66
N GLU A 39 7.24 14.36 33.30
CA GLU A 39 6.18 13.48 32.79
C GLU A 39 5.21 13.11 33.92
N LEU A 40 5.74 12.80 35.11
CA LEU A 40 4.93 12.55 36.31
C LEU A 40 4.17 13.80 36.76
N ALA A 41 4.79 14.97 36.74
CA ALA A 41 4.11 16.24 37.01
C ALA A 41 2.99 16.52 36.00
N THR A 42 3.22 16.21 34.72
CA THR A 42 2.22 16.36 33.66
C THR A 42 1.04 15.40 33.87
N LEU A 43 1.32 14.13 34.17
CA LEU A 43 0.29 13.12 34.45
C LEU A 43 -0.56 13.52 35.67
N ASN A 44 0.07 13.93 36.77
CA ASN A 44 -0.64 14.37 37.96
C ASN A 44 -1.53 15.59 37.69
N SER A 45 -1.04 16.55 36.89
CA SER A 45 -1.85 17.71 36.47
C SER A 45 -3.03 17.31 35.58
N PHE A 46 -2.86 16.28 34.74
CA PHE A 46 -3.91 15.75 33.89
C PHE A 46 -4.99 15.06 34.73
N ILE A 47 -4.59 14.18 35.65
CA ILE A 47 -5.50 13.49 36.58
C ILE A 47 -6.31 14.52 37.39
N ALA A 48 -5.67 15.55 37.93
CA ALA A 48 -6.34 16.62 38.67
C ALA A 48 -7.37 17.37 37.81
N LYS A 49 -7.02 17.71 36.56
CA LYS A 49 -7.95 18.37 35.62
C LYS A 49 -9.14 17.48 35.27
N VAL A 50 -8.92 16.18 35.05
CA VAL A 50 -10.00 15.23 34.77
C VAL A 50 -10.92 15.12 35.98
N ALA A 51 -10.36 14.96 37.18
CA ALA A 51 -11.11 14.90 38.42
C ALA A 51 -11.99 16.14 38.61
N ASP A 52 -11.43 17.34 38.44
CA ASP A 52 -12.17 18.61 38.54
C ASP A 52 -13.32 18.71 37.54
N ARG A 53 -13.13 18.24 36.30
CA ARG A 53 -14.19 18.21 35.29
C ARG A 53 -15.29 17.21 35.59
N THR A 54 -14.99 16.15 36.34
CA THR A 54 -15.97 15.12 36.74
C THR A 54 -16.65 15.38 38.08
N LYS A 55 -16.21 16.37 38.88
CA LYS A 55 -16.77 16.68 40.21
C LYS A 55 -18.27 16.98 40.21
N THR A 56 -18.78 17.59 39.14
CA THR A 56 -20.21 17.94 39.01
C THR A 56 -21.08 16.77 38.54
N GLY A 57 -20.50 15.58 38.37
CA GLY A 57 -21.16 14.44 37.73
C GLY A 57 -21.25 14.59 36.21
N LEU A 58 -21.49 13.47 35.52
CA LEU A 58 -21.75 13.49 34.08
C LEU A 58 -23.20 13.92 33.82
N THR A 59 -23.40 14.83 32.86
CA THR A 59 -24.74 15.11 32.33
C THR A 59 -25.33 13.86 31.67
N SER A 60 -26.66 13.78 31.55
CA SER A 60 -27.34 12.63 30.92
C SER A 60 -26.82 12.33 29.50
N LYS A 61 -26.46 13.38 28.73
CA LYS A 61 -25.86 13.23 27.39
C LYS A 61 -24.45 12.63 27.45
N GLN A 62 -23.61 13.09 28.37
CA GLN A 62 -22.26 12.57 28.55
C GLN A 62 -22.27 11.13 29.06
N ALA A 63 -23.16 10.79 30.00
CA ALA A 63 -23.34 9.43 30.48
C ALA A 63 -23.81 8.48 29.35
N TYR A 64 -24.71 8.95 28.48
CA TYR A 64 -25.14 8.20 27.31
C TYR A 64 -24.00 7.95 26.32
N ILE A 65 -23.18 8.97 26.02
CA ILE A 65 -22.00 8.84 25.15
C ILE A 65 -21.02 7.82 25.74
N LEU A 66 -20.71 7.91 27.04
CA LEU A 66 -19.81 6.98 27.71
C LEU A 66 -20.32 5.53 27.64
N LYS A 67 -21.62 5.32 27.89
CA LYS A 67 -22.26 4.00 27.77
C LYS A 67 -22.16 3.43 26.35
N LYS A 68 -22.30 4.27 25.32
CA LYS A 68 -22.15 3.85 23.92
C LYS A 68 -20.69 3.60 23.54
N ALA A 69 -19.75 4.37 24.07
CA ALA A 69 -18.32 4.19 23.83
C ALA A 69 -17.80 2.87 24.41
N GLN A 70 -18.35 2.41 25.54
CA GLN A 70 -18.01 1.12 26.17
C GLN A 70 -18.68 -0.09 25.50
N ALA A 71 -19.69 0.13 24.63
CA ALA A 71 -20.40 -0.97 24.00
C ALA A 71 -19.54 -1.61 22.91
N VAL A 72 -19.62 -2.93 22.79
CA VAL A 72 -18.97 -3.68 21.70
C VAL A 72 -19.51 -3.18 20.36
N TRP A 73 -18.59 -2.84 19.45
CA TRP A 73 -18.93 -2.38 18.11
C TRP A 73 -19.39 -3.57 17.27
N LYS A 74 -20.59 -3.48 16.71
CA LYS A 74 -21.13 -4.51 15.80
C LYS A 74 -20.44 -4.51 14.43
N GLN A 75 -19.97 -3.34 14.02
CA GLN A 75 -19.30 -3.09 12.75
C GLN A 75 -18.19 -2.08 13.00
N ASP A 76 -17.07 -2.25 12.31
CA ASP A 76 -15.95 -1.32 12.34
C ASP A 76 -16.41 0.06 11.84
N PRO A 77 -16.30 1.12 12.66
CA PRO A 77 -16.67 2.48 12.27
C PRO A 77 -15.55 3.21 11.52
N LEU A 78 -14.37 2.59 11.37
CA LEU A 78 -13.33 3.13 10.52
C LEU A 78 -13.63 2.81 9.06
N VAL A 79 -13.35 3.77 8.18
CA VAL A 79 -13.42 3.55 6.74
C VAL A 79 -12.29 2.60 6.37
N GLN A 80 -12.65 1.39 5.93
CA GLN A 80 -11.68 0.45 5.37
C GLN A 80 -11.23 0.99 4.01
N ILE A 81 -10.03 1.55 3.99
CA ILE A 81 -9.34 1.88 2.75
C ILE A 81 -8.86 0.55 2.19
N ARG A 82 -9.56 0.03 1.17
CA ARG A 82 -9.13 -1.19 0.48
C ARG A 82 -7.74 -0.95 -0.08
N THR A 83 -6.78 -1.68 0.45
CA THR A 83 -5.46 -1.80 -0.17
C THR A 83 -5.62 -2.75 -1.35
N LYS A 84 -5.01 -2.42 -2.48
CA LYS A 84 -5.08 -3.18 -3.74
C LYS A 84 -4.77 -4.69 -3.58
N SER A 85 -4.08 -5.05 -2.51
CA SER A 85 -3.73 -6.41 -2.09
C SER A 85 -4.92 -7.28 -1.67
N ASP A 86 -6.02 -6.69 -1.19
CA ASP A 86 -7.19 -7.47 -0.73
C ASP A 86 -8.06 -7.97 -1.90
N GLU A 87 -7.89 -7.41 -3.09
CA GLU A 87 -8.55 -7.87 -4.32
C GLU A 87 -7.87 -9.14 -4.88
N ASP A 88 -6.54 -9.26 -4.71
CA ASP A 88 -5.77 -10.40 -5.23
C ASP A 88 -6.05 -11.72 -4.49
N GLU A 89 -6.35 -11.68 -3.18
CA GLU A 89 -6.61 -12.89 -2.37
C GLU A 89 -8.06 -13.40 -2.47
N GLU A 90 -9.04 -12.54 -2.73
CA GLU A 90 -10.43 -12.96 -2.92
C GLU A 90 -10.77 -13.35 -4.38
N GLU A 91 -10.04 -12.83 -5.36
CA GLU A 91 -10.28 -13.13 -6.78
C GLU A 91 -9.87 -14.56 -7.18
N GLU A 92 -8.96 -15.21 -6.45
CA GLU A 92 -8.49 -16.56 -6.79
C GLU A 92 -9.58 -17.64 -6.57
N SER A 93 -10.60 -17.33 -5.77
CA SER A 93 -11.67 -18.27 -5.39
C SER A 93 -12.99 -18.08 -6.14
N LYS A 94 -13.17 -16.97 -6.85
CA LYS A 94 -14.39 -16.69 -7.62
C LYS A 94 -14.19 -17.23 -9.05
N PRO A 95 -15.17 -17.94 -9.64
CA PRO A 95 -15.08 -18.30 -11.06
C PRO A 95 -14.92 -17.00 -11.86
N PRO A 96 -13.97 -16.91 -12.79
CA PRO A 96 -13.76 -15.68 -13.55
C PRO A 96 -15.07 -15.35 -14.28
N VAL A 97 -15.67 -14.22 -13.90
CA VAL A 97 -16.87 -13.68 -14.53
C VAL A 97 -16.36 -12.66 -15.54
N LEU A 98 -16.72 -12.81 -16.83
CA LEU A 98 -16.57 -11.71 -17.78
C LEU A 98 -17.53 -10.60 -17.33
N ASN A 99 -17.02 -9.66 -16.55
CA ASN A 99 -17.78 -8.49 -16.07
C ASN A 99 -17.66 -7.30 -17.02
N SER A 100 -16.92 -7.46 -18.13
CA SER A 100 -16.71 -6.42 -19.13
C SER A 100 -17.00 -6.99 -20.51
N ASP A 101 -17.71 -6.22 -21.33
CA ASP A 101 -17.91 -6.51 -22.74
C ASP A 101 -16.54 -6.53 -23.42
N LEU A 102 -16.00 -7.72 -23.64
CA LEU A 102 -14.74 -7.90 -24.36
C LEU A 102 -15.03 -7.76 -25.84
N VAL A 103 -14.60 -6.66 -26.42
CA VAL A 103 -14.79 -6.35 -27.84
C VAL A 103 -13.50 -6.63 -28.58
N TYR A 104 -13.55 -7.56 -29.54
CA TYR A 104 -12.43 -7.82 -30.43
C TYR A 104 -12.48 -6.83 -31.60
N THR A 105 -11.61 -5.83 -31.56
CA THR A 105 -11.62 -4.67 -32.46
C THR A 105 -10.68 -4.78 -33.66
N GLY A 106 -9.74 -5.74 -33.65
CA GLY A 106 -8.80 -5.84 -34.77
C GLY A 106 -7.78 -6.96 -34.66
N PHE A 107 -7.18 -7.30 -35.80
CA PHE A 107 -6.17 -8.35 -35.95
C PHE A 107 -4.92 -7.79 -36.61
N LEU A 108 -3.74 -8.10 -36.10
CA LEU A 108 -2.47 -7.76 -36.73
C LEU A 108 -1.60 -9.02 -36.90
N GLU A 109 -1.08 -9.23 -38.11
CA GLU A 109 -0.14 -10.31 -38.43
C GLU A 109 1.19 -9.73 -38.91
N MET A 110 2.25 -9.99 -38.16
CA MET A 110 3.62 -9.56 -38.47
C MET A 110 4.51 -10.80 -38.62
N GLY A 111 4.55 -11.35 -39.83
CA GLY A 111 5.31 -12.56 -40.13
C GLY A 111 4.74 -13.77 -39.38
N ALA A 112 5.49 -14.28 -38.40
CA ALA A 112 5.04 -15.39 -37.56
C ALA A 112 4.23 -14.96 -36.33
N ARG A 113 4.18 -13.65 -36.03
CA ARG A 113 3.47 -13.12 -34.85
C ARG A 113 2.05 -12.72 -35.22
N ARG A 114 1.11 -13.06 -34.34
CA ARG A 114 -0.30 -12.72 -34.43
C ARG A 114 -0.72 -12.00 -33.17
N LEU A 115 -1.32 -10.83 -33.33
CA LEU A 115 -1.78 -9.97 -32.25
C LEU A 115 -3.28 -9.76 -32.40
N ALA A 116 -3.99 -9.81 -31.27
CA ALA A 116 -5.40 -9.49 -31.17
C ALA A 116 -5.56 -8.13 -30.49
N ILE A 117 -6.35 -7.24 -31.06
CA ILE A 117 -6.70 -5.95 -30.45
C ILE A 117 -8.05 -6.12 -29.76
N ILE A 118 -8.04 -6.22 -28.44
CA ILE A 118 -9.24 -6.41 -27.61
C ILE A 118 -9.39 -5.18 -26.73
N ASN A 119 -10.55 -4.50 -26.81
CA ASN A 119 -10.82 -3.25 -26.11
C ASN A 119 -9.73 -2.17 -26.36
N GLY A 120 -9.16 -2.14 -27.56
CA GLY A 120 -8.08 -1.20 -27.92
C GLY A 120 -6.67 -1.58 -27.43
N THR A 121 -6.52 -2.69 -26.71
CA THR A 121 -5.21 -3.20 -26.25
C THR A 121 -4.78 -4.39 -27.09
N GLU A 122 -3.50 -4.41 -27.47
CA GLU A 122 -2.88 -5.51 -28.22
C GLU A 122 -2.50 -6.66 -27.29
N TYR A 123 -2.77 -7.89 -27.72
CA TYR A 123 -2.43 -9.09 -26.97
C TYR A 123 -1.88 -10.21 -27.86
N GLU A 124 -0.92 -10.98 -27.33
CA GLU A 124 -0.37 -12.19 -27.95
C GLU A 124 -1.01 -13.49 -27.41
N ALA A 125 -0.83 -14.60 -28.14
CA ALA A 125 -1.27 -15.91 -27.67
C ALA A 125 -0.49 -16.32 -26.40
N GLY A 126 -1.21 -16.65 -25.33
CA GLY A 126 -0.65 -16.99 -24.02
C GLY A 126 -0.74 -15.86 -23.00
N GLU A 127 -1.09 -14.64 -23.41
CA GLU A 127 -1.24 -13.51 -22.49
C GLU A 127 -2.56 -13.56 -21.72
N LYS A 128 -2.53 -12.93 -20.53
CA LYS A 128 -3.68 -12.77 -19.64
C LYS A 128 -4.43 -11.49 -20.02
N LEU A 129 -5.74 -11.63 -20.23
CA LEU A 129 -6.67 -10.55 -20.48
C LEU A 129 -7.06 -9.86 -19.19
N GLU A 130 -6.98 -8.53 -19.21
CA GLU A 130 -7.43 -7.66 -18.13
C GLU A 130 -8.60 -6.81 -18.63
N PRO A 131 -9.75 -6.78 -17.90
CA PRO A 131 -10.06 -7.46 -16.64
C PRO A 131 -10.60 -8.90 -16.84
N GLY A 132 -10.40 -9.78 -15.84
CA GLY A 132 -11.12 -11.06 -15.74
C GLY A 132 -10.28 -12.34 -15.84
N GLY A 133 -8.95 -12.23 -16.01
CA GLY A 133 -8.02 -13.35 -15.85
C GLY A 133 -8.18 -14.52 -16.82
N PHE A 134 -8.73 -14.24 -17.99
CA PHE A 134 -8.76 -15.18 -19.11
C PHE A 134 -7.42 -15.18 -19.84
N ILE A 135 -7.04 -16.30 -20.45
CA ILE A 135 -5.82 -16.43 -21.24
C ILE A 135 -6.19 -16.58 -22.71
N ILE A 136 -5.48 -15.88 -23.58
CA ILE A 136 -5.62 -16.03 -25.03
C ILE A 136 -5.02 -17.36 -25.47
N ARG A 137 -5.84 -18.23 -26.06
CA ARG A 137 -5.41 -19.54 -26.57
C ARG A 137 -5.00 -19.49 -28.03
N SER A 138 -5.78 -18.79 -28.84
CA SER A 138 -5.49 -18.66 -30.27
C SER A 138 -6.13 -17.42 -30.83
N ILE A 139 -5.42 -16.79 -31.76
CA ILE A 139 -5.85 -15.58 -32.45
C ILE A 139 -6.10 -15.93 -33.92
N ARG A 140 -7.29 -15.59 -34.41
CA ARG A 140 -7.69 -15.73 -35.82
C ARG A 140 -8.16 -14.37 -36.35
N PRO A 141 -8.13 -14.15 -37.68
CA PRO A 141 -8.59 -12.89 -38.26
C PRO A 141 -10.02 -12.52 -37.87
N ASN A 142 -10.91 -13.50 -37.76
CA ASN A 142 -12.34 -13.28 -37.50
C ASN A 142 -12.77 -13.55 -36.05
N HIS A 143 -11.92 -14.15 -35.21
CA HIS A 143 -12.26 -14.41 -33.81
C HIS A 143 -11.02 -14.67 -32.94
N VAL A 144 -11.19 -14.52 -31.63
CA VAL A 144 -10.21 -14.91 -30.62
C VAL A 144 -10.80 -15.98 -29.72
N VAL A 145 -9.99 -16.97 -29.37
CA VAL A 145 -10.36 -18.03 -28.41
C VAL A 145 -9.69 -17.75 -27.08
N ILE A 146 -10.50 -17.63 -26.04
CA ILE A 146 -10.05 -17.37 -24.67
C ILE A 146 -10.46 -18.53 -23.75
N ALA A 147 -9.69 -18.75 -22.69
CA ALA A 147 -10.00 -19.75 -21.67
C ALA A 147 -9.61 -19.24 -20.28
N PRO A 148 -10.35 -19.59 -19.21
CA PRO A 148 -9.96 -19.24 -17.86
C PRO A 148 -8.63 -19.93 -17.51
N ALA A 149 -7.76 -19.24 -16.75
CA ALA A 149 -6.43 -19.73 -16.41
C ALA A 149 -6.43 -21.15 -15.81
N ASN A 150 -7.44 -21.46 -15.00
CA ASN A 150 -7.52 -22.71 -14.22
C ASN A 150 -8.38 -23.82 -14.86
N ARG A 151 -8.97 -23.63 -16.06
CA ARG A 151 -9.75 -24.69 -16.74
C ARG A 151 -9.45 -24.75 -18.24
N LYS A 152 -8.76 -25.81 -18.66
CA LYS A 152 -8.40 -26.06 -20.07
C LYS A 152 -9.61 -26.36 -20.98
N THR A 153 -10.75 -26.78 -20.41
CA THR A 153 -11.89 -27.32 -21.17
C THR A 153 -13.01 -26.32 -21.44
N LYS A 154 -13.02 -25.14 -20.80
CA LYS A 154 -14.05 -24.13 -21.01
C LYS A 154 -13.49 -23.00 -21.87
N THR A 155 -13.64 -23.12 -23.19
CA THR A 155 -13.23 -22.08 -24.14
C THR A 155 -14.41 -21.17 -24.49
N MET A 156 -14.15 -19.87 -24.59
CA MET A 156 -15.08 -18.87 -25.12
C MET A 156 -14.50 -18.25 -26.39
N ILE A 157 -15.37 -18.00 -27.37
CA ILE A 157 -15.01 -17.43 -28.67
C ILE A 157 -15.56 -16.01 -28.72
N ILE A 158 -14.69 -15.05 -29.02
CA ILE A 158 -15.05 -13.65 -29.21
C ILE A 158 -14.93 -13.33 -30.70
N PRO A 159 -16.03 -13.02 -31.41
CA PRO A 159 -16.00 -12.65 -32.83
C PRO A 159 -15.43 -11.23 -33.02
N LEU A 160 -14.87 -10.97 -34.20
CA LEU A 160 -14.43 -9.62 -34.59
C LEU A 160 -15.66 -8.71 -34.72
N GLU A 161 -15.58 -7.53 -34.11
CA GLU A 161 -16.59 -6.49 -34.28
C GLU A 161 -16.45 -5.86 -35.67
N GLU A 162 -17.49 -6.01 -36.49
CA GLU A 162 -17.60 -5.33 -37.78
C GLU A 162 -18.28 -3.97 -37.53
N ASN A 163 -17.48 -2.89 -37.51
CA ASN A 163 -18.04 -1.54 -37.51
C ASN A 163 -18.55 -1.21 -38.92
N GLU A 164 -19.87 -1.04 -39.04
CA GLU A 164 -20.57 -0.58 -40.26
C GLU A 164 -20.53 0.94 -40.43
#